data_AF-A0A179SEI4-F1
#
_entry.id   AF-A0A179SEI4-F1
#
_cell.length_a   1.000
_cell.length_b   1.000
_cell.length_c   1.000
_cell.angle_alpha   90.00
_cell.angle_beta   90.00
_cell.angle_gamma   90.00
#
_symmetry.space_group_name_H-M   'P 1'
#
loop_
_entity.id
_entity.type
_entity.pdbx_description
1 polymer ?
#
loop_
_entity_poly.entity_id
_entity_poly.type
_entity_poly.pdbx_seq_one_letter_code
_entity_poly.pdbx_strand_id
1 'polypeptide(L)' 'MPNGRCYRHGGASTGAKTPEGRERAARANWKHGRYTARAIALRRMIAKAGRDLEEMIRATEALMDSRQN' A
#
# COMPACT_ATOMS: atom_id res chain seq x y z
N MET A 1 4.06 9.63 17.41
CA MET A 1 4.98 8.52 17.03
C MET A 1 5.02 8.41 15.52
N PRO A 2 6.22 8.26 14.90
CA PRO A 2 6.41 8.35 13.45
C PRO A 2 5.61 7.31 12.62
N ASN A 3 5.20 6.20 13.23
CA ASN A 3 4.47 5.10 12.59
C ASN A 3 3.09 4.83 13.22
N GLY A 4 2.62 5.70 14.13
CA GLY A 4 1.31 5.57 14.80
C GLY A 4 1.15 4.43 15.80
N ARG A 5 2.19 3.62 16.08
CA ARG A 5 2.08 2.45 16.97
C ARG A 5 2.61 2.78 18.37
N CYS A 6 1.74 2.76 19.38
CA CYS A 6 2.16 2.87 20.78
C CYS A 6 2.63 1.52 21.35
N TYR A 7 3.17 1.53 22.58
CA TYR A 7 3.58 0.31 23.30
C TYR A 7 2.49 -0.79 23.25
N ARG A 8 1.23 -0.39 23.48
CA ARG A 8 0.05 -1.28 23.45
C ARG A 8 -0.36 -1.71 22.03
N HIS A 9 -0.04 -0.93 21.01
CA HIS A 9 -0.33 -1.23 19.60
C HIS A 9 0.89 -1.81 18.85
N GLY A 10 1.76 -2.51 19.59
CA GLY A 10 2.90 -3.24 19.02
C GLY A 10 4.12 -2.38 18.69
N GLY A 11 4.14 -1.10 19.10
CA GLY A 11 5.31 -0.22 18.92
C GLY A 11 6.55 -0.67 19.69
N ALA A 12 6.38 -1.50 20.73
CA ALA A 12 7.49 -2.10 21.48
C ALA A 12 7.94 -3.47 20.94
N SER A 13 7.22 -4.05 19.97
CA SER A 13 7.60 -5.33 19.40
C SER A 13 8.79 -5.15 18.46
N THR A 14 9.85 -5.93 18.67
CA THR A 14 11.02 -5.98 17.78
C THR A 14 10.92 -7.08 16.73
N GLY A 15 9.81 -7.82 16.70
CA GLY A 15 9.62 -8.97 15.81
C GLY A 15 10.31 -10.26 16.30
N ALA A 16 10.21 -11.31 15.49
CA ALA A 16 10.83 -12.61 15.81
C ALA A 16 12.34 -12.59 15.55
N LYS A 17 13.14 -13.00 16.54
CA LYS A 17 14.61 -12.99 16.46
C LYS A 17 15.22 -14.25 15.85
N THR A 18 14.53 -15.38 15.91
CA THR A 18 15.04 -16.65 15.37
C THR A 18 14.60 -16.89 13.92
N PRO A 19 15.36 -17.66 13.12
CA PRO A 19 14.95 -18.04 11.76
C PRO A 19 13.57 -18.70 11.70
N GLU A 20 13.28 -19.63 12.60
CA GLU A 20 12.02 -20.39 12.65
C GLU A 20 10.87 -19.47 13.03
N GLY A 21 11.10 -18.53 13.94
CA GLY A 21 10.12 -17.51 14.33
C GLY A 21 9.77 -16.59 13.17
N ARG A 22 10.77 -16.17 12.38
CA ARG A 22 10.55 -15.39 11.15
C ARG A 22 9.74 -16.18 10.12
N GLU A 23 10.04 -17.46 9.96
CA GLU A 23 9.35 -18.32 9.01
C GLU A 23 7.89 -18.58 9.42
N ARG A 24 7.61 -18.82 10.71
CA ARG A 24 6.24 -18.92 11.22
C ARG A 24 5.45 -17.62 11.03
N ALA A 25 6.07 -16.47 11.31
CA ALA A 25 5.44 -15.17 11.09
C ALA A 25 5.15 -14.92 9.60
N ALA A 26 6.05 -15.34 8.70
CA ALA A 26 5.84 -15.26 7.27
C ALA A 26 4.66 -16.13 6.81
N ARG A 27 4.61 -17.41 7.26
CA ARG A 27 3.52 -18.34 6.96
C ARG A 27 2.15 -17.87 7.47
N ALA A 28 2.09 -17.19 8.61
CA ALA A 28 0.84 -16.67 9.16
C ALA A 28 0.11 -15.72 8.18
N ASN A 29 0.87 -15.03 7.32
CA ASN A 29 0.33 -14.09 6.34
C ASN A 29 -0.20 -14.78 5.05
N TRP A 30 0.00 -16.09 4.88
CA TRP A 30 -0.29 -16.80 3.63
C TRP A 30 -1.74 -17.26 3.47
N LYS A 31 -2.57 -17.25 4.53
CA LYS A 31 -3.95 -17.77 4.47
C LYS A 31 -4.83 -17.15 3.38
N HIS A 32 -4.66 -15.86 3.09
CA HIS A 32 -5.47 -15.13 2.11
C HIS A 32 -4.64 -14.44 1.01
N GLY A 33 -3.33 -14.70 0.95
CA GLY A 33 -2.45 -14.14 -0.07
C GLY A 33 -2.33 -12.60 -0.12
N ARG A 34 -3.03 -11.86 0.77
CA ARG A 34 -3.12 -10.40 0.75
C ARG A 34 -1.75 -9.72 0.80
N TYR A 35 -0.79 -10.31 1.49
CA TYR A 35 0.58 -9.78 1.64
C TYR A 35 1.61 -10.49 0.76
N THR A 36 1.17 -11.29 -0.23
CA THR A 36 2.08 -11.85 -1.23
C THR A 36 2.67 -10.75 -2.10
N ALA A 37 3.87 -10.98 -2.63
CA ALA A 37 4.52 -10.05 -3.55
C ALA A 37 3.62 -9.70 -4.74
N ARG A 38 2.92 -10.70 -5.31
CA ARG A 38 1.95 -10.53 -6.40
C ARG A 38 0.80 -9.59 -6.01
N ALA A 39 0.15 -9.84 -4.86
CA ALA A 39 -0.97 -9.02 -4.42
C ALA A 39 -0.55 -7.57 -4.09
N ILE A 40 0.65 -7.38 -3.53
CA ILE A 40 1.23 -6.06 -3.27
C ILE A 40 1.51 -5.33 -4.60
N ALA A 41 2.13 -6.01 -5.57
CA ALA A 41 2.41 -5.43 -6.89
C ALA A 41 1.13 -5.01 -7.60
N LEU A 42 0.10 -5.86 -7.60
CA LEU A 42 -1.21 -5.55 -8.18
C LEU A 42 -1.83 -4.29 -7.57
N ARG A 43 -1.86 -4.19 -6.23
CA ARG A 43 -2.38 -3.00 -5.55
C ARG A 43 -1.61 -1.73 -5.92
N ARG A 44 -0.28 -1.81 -6.02
CA ARG A 44 0.55 -0.67 -6.42
C ARG A 44 0.25 -0.23 -7.85
N MET A 45 0.10 -1.19 -8.77
CA MET A 45 -0.27 -0.90 -10.16
C MET A 45 -1.63 -0.23 -10.26
N ILE A 46 -2.66 -0.78 -9.60
CA ILE A 46 -4.02 -0.21 -9.59
C ILE A 46 -4.00 1.21 -8.99
N ALA A 47 -3.30 1.41 -7.86
CA ALA A 47 -3.21 2.73 -7.24
C ALA A 47 -2.48 3.75 -8.12
N LYS A 48 -1.49 3.32 -8.90
CA LYS A 48 -0.84 4.18 -9.90
C LYS A 48 -1.79 4.52 -11.03
N ALA A 49 -2.46 3.54 -11.63
CA ALA A 49 -3.42 3.75 -12.70
C ALA A 49 -4.55 4.71 -12.29
N GLY A 50 -5.03 4.61 -11.05
CA GLY A 50 -6.02 5.55 -10.50
C GLY A 50 -5.52 6.99 -10.47
N ARG A 51 -4.30 7.23 -9.94
CA ARG A 51 -3.70 8.57 -9.93
C ARG A 51 -3.45 9.12 -11.33
N ASP A 52 -2.97 8.28 -12.23
CA ASP A 52 -2.72 8.69 -13.63
C ASP A 52 -4.04 9.08 -14.32
N LEU A 53 -5.14 8.35 -14.05
CA LEU A 53 -6.46 8.67 -14.59
C LEU A 53 -7.00 10.00 -14.02
N GLU A 54 -6.88 10.20 -12.70
CA GLU A 54 -7.26 11.47 -12.04
C GLU A 54 -6.52 12.67 -12.63
N GLU A 55 -5.22 12.51 -12.91
CA GLU A 55 -4.40 13.54 -13.55
C GLU A 55 -4.85 13.85 -14.98
N MET A 56 -5.15 12.81 -15.78
CA MET A 56 -5.67 12.99 -17.14
C MET A 56 -7.04 13.69 -17.15
N ILE A 57 -7.94 13.32 -16.23
CA ILE A 57 -9.26 13.97 -16.11
C ILE A 57 -9.07 15.45 -15.82
N ARG A 58 -8.27 15.79 -14.80
CA ARG A 58 -7.98 17.18 -14.43
C ARG A 58 -7.37 17.98 -15.58
N ALA A 59 -6.43 17.39 -16.32
CA ALA A 59 -5.83 18.05 -17.48
C ALA A 59 -6.87 18.30 -18.59
N THR A 60 -7.77 17.34 -18.80
CA THR A 60 -8.84 17.47 -19.79
C THR A 60 -9.85 18.55 -19.40
N GLU A 61 -10.27 18.60 -18.14
CA GLU A 61 -11.15 19.65 -17.60
C GLU A 61 -10.54 21.03 -17.82
N ALA A 62 -9.26 21.22 -17.47
CA ALA A 62 -8.55 22.48 -17.68
C ALA A 62 -8.49 22.89 -19.17
N LEU A 63 -8.29 21.94 -20.07
CA LEU A 63 -8.31 22.19 -21.51
C LEU A 63 -9.71 22.58 -22.00
N MET A 64 -10.77 21.97 -21.47
CA MET A 64 -12.15 22.32 -21.83
C MET A 64 -12.52 23.73 -21.36
N ASP A 65 -12.14 24.10 -20.14
CA ASP A 65 -12.39 25.43 -19.59
C ASP A 65 -11.65 26.52 -20.37
N SER A 66 -10.41 26.25 -20.80
CA SER A 66 -9.63 27.19 -21.61
C SER A 66 -10.17 27.44 -23.03
N ARG A 67 -11.08 26.59 -23.51
CA ARG A 67 -11.71 26.72 -24.85
C ARG A 67 -13.03 27.47 -24.82
N GLN A 68 -13.62 27.67 -23.64
CA GLN A 68 -14.90 28.36 -23.45
C GLN A 68 -14.74 29.85 -23.11
N ASN A 69 -13.51 30.29 -22.85
CA ASN A 69 -13.11 31.69 -22.68
C ASN A 69 -12.34 32.17 -23.92
#